data_AF-A0A2E0BSZ6-F1
#
_entry.id   AF-A0A2E0BSZ6-F1
#
_cell.length_a   1.000
_cell.length_b   1.000
_cell.length_c   1.000
_cell.angle_alpha   90.00
_cell.angle_beta   90.00
_cell.angle_gamma   90.00
#
_symmetry.space_group_name_H-M   'P 1'
#
loop_
_entity.id
_entity.type
_entity.pdbx_description
1 polymer ?
#
loop_
_entity_poly.entity_id
_entity_poly.type
_entity_poly.pdbx_seq_one_letter_code
_entity_poly.pdbx_strand_id
1 'polypeptide(L)'
;METLTISNKSYNMYTVDDFQELNNLNFVDLNNKLFCKFTTLEGLESLLDRITNNYSILYKKVFVLHIKSNDEYVCTYNIEQGNTEGLPPNTIMVHRKKDTNTLYTINALNELIKRLNGGVVDTKFPIDWQHYRNTILLTQHDELKQLKTKIFKIIEL
;
A
#
# COMPACT_ATOMS: atom_id res chain seq x y z
N MET A 1 -20.16 25.08 34.08
CA MET A 1 -20.70 24.17 33.04
C MET A 1 -19.89 24.41 31.79
N GLU A 2 -18.88 23.58 31.54
CA GLU A 2 -18.04 23.71 30.35
C GLU A 2 -18.68 22.91 29.22
N THR A 3 -18.99 23.61 28.13
CA THR A 3 -19.61 23.04 26.92
C THR A 3 -18.57 22.27 26.13
N LEU A 4 -18.74 20.94 26.09
CA LEU A 4 -17.98 20.04 25.24
C LEU A 4 -18.15 20.43 23.77
N THR A 5 -17.11 21.01 23.19
CA THR A 5 -17.06 21.30 21.75
C THR A 5 -16.76 20.01 21.02
N ILE A 6 -17.78 19.40 20.41
CA ILE A 6 -17.62 18.23 19.55
C ILE A 6 -16.96 18.70 18.25
N SER A 7 -15.65 18.47 18.15
CA SER A 7 -14.90 18.66 16.92
C SER A 7 -15.36 17.62 15.90
N ASN A 8 -16.21 18.02 14.95
CA ASN A 8 -16.56 17.26 13.75
C ASN A 8 -15.30 17.04 12.89
N LYS A 9 -14.44 16.10 13.28
CA LYS A 9 -13.44 15.52 12.38
C LYS A 9 -14.20 14.56 11.49
N SER A 10 -14.29 14.90 10.20
CA SER A 10 -14.72 13.95 9.18
C SER A 10 -13.77 12.75 9.23
N TYR A 11 -14.23 11.66 9.82
CA TYR A 11 -13.52 10.38 9.79
C TYR A 11 -13.55 9.94 8.33
N ASN A 12 -12.39 9.83 7.70
CA ASN A 12 -12.26 9.26 6.35
C ASN A 12 -12.59 7.77 6.44
N MET A 13 -13.90 7.48 6.44
CA MET A 13 -14.50 6.16 6.49
C MET A 13 -14.32 5.47 5.13
N TYR A 14 -14.13 4.16 5.13
CA TYR A 14 -14.16 3.38 3.90
C TYR A 14 -15.58 3.39 3.36
N THR A 15 -15.73 3.62 2.07
CA THR A 15 -17.02 3.45 1.43
C THR A 15 -17.17 2.01 0.98
N VAL A 16 -18.42 1.58 0.82
CA VAL A 16 -18.76 0.26 0.27
C VAL A 16 -18.06 0.01 -1.08
N ASP A 17 -17.70 1.07 -1.81
CA ASP A 17 -16.96 1.02 -3.08
C ASP A 17 -15.58 0.36 -2.96
N ASP A 18 -14.87 0.59 -1.85
CA ASP A 18 -13.54 0.00 -1.60
C ASP A 18 -13.59 -1.55 -1.53
N PHE A 19 -14.75 -2.10 -1.18
CA PHE A 19 -15.00 -3.55 -1.10
C PHE A 19 -15.80 -4.07 -2.30
N GLN A 20 -16.47 -3.20 -3.06
CA GLN A 20 -17.03 -3.55 -4.36
C GLN A 20 -15.92 -3.85 -5.39
N GLU A 21 -14.76 -3.18 -5.30
CA GLU A 21 -13.53 -3.56 -6.05
C GLU A 21 -13.05 -4.99 -5.73
N LEU A 22 -13.31 -5.50 -4.52
CA LEU A 22 -12.93 -6.87 -4.12
C LEU A 22 -13.91 -7.94 -4.62
N ASN A 23 -15.21 -7.61 -4.69
CA ASN A 23 -16.26 -8.56 -5.11
C ASN A 23 -16.52 -8.54 -6.63
N ASN A 24 -16.24 -7.42 -7.30
CA ASN A 24 -16.29 -7.30 -8.76
C ASN A 24 -14.87 -7.36 -9.32
N LEU A 25 -14.23 -8.54 -9.27
CA LEU A 25 -13.15 -8.91 -10.19
C LEU A 25 -13.69 -9.01 -11.63
N ASN A 26 -14.29 -7.93 -12.13
CA ASN A 26 -14.43 -7.73 -13.56
C ASN A 26 -13.00 -7.62 -14.09
N PHE A 27 -12.64 -8.49 -15.02
CA PHE A 27 -11.33 -8.53 -15.70
C PHE A 27 -10.90 -7.19 -16.33
N VAL A 28 -11.79 -6.18 -16.34
CA VAL A 28 -11.60 -4.79 -16.77
C VAL A 28 -10.88 -3.92 -15.71
N ASP A 29 -10.94 -4.27 -14.41
CA ASP A 29 -10.35 -3.49 -13.30
C ASP A 29 -8.90 -3.90 -12.95
N LEU A 30 -8.32 -4.81 -13.73
CA LEU A 30 -6.92 -5.22 -13.62
C LEU A 30 -5.93 -4.13 -14.09
N ASN A 31 -6.44 -2.97 -14.52
CA ASN A 31 -5.71 -1.93 -15.24
C ASN A 31 -4.82 -1.00 -14.39
N ASN A 32 -4.64 -1.24 -13.08
CA ASN A 32 -3.81 -0.36 -12.24
C ASN A 32 -3.18 -1.05 -11.02
N LYS A 33 -2.67 -2.27 -11.17
CA LYS A 33 -1.97 -2.96 -10.07
C LYS A 33 -0.75 -2.15 -9.62
N LEU A 34 -0.67 -1.88 -8.30
CA LEU A 34 0.47 -1.23 -7.67
C LEU A 34 1.39 -2.31 -7.09
N PHE A 35 2.62 -2.31 -7.56
CA PHE A 35 3.65 -3.23 -7.09
C PHE A 35 4.60 -2.52 -6.15
N CYS A 36 5.19 -3.30 -5.24
CA CYS A 36 6.07 -2.85 -4.19
C CYS A 36 7.24 -3.84 -4.09
N LYS A 37 8.46 -3.33 -4.04
CA LYS A 37 9.66 -4.14 -3.80
C LYS A 37 10.61 -3.45 -2.83
N PHE A 38 11.09 -4.23 -1.86
CA PHE A 38 12.08 -3.84 -0.87
C PHE A 38 13.49 -3.99 -1.43
N THR A 39 14.38 -3.09 -1.04
CA THR A 39 15.79 -3.08 -1.41
C THR A 39 16.61 -2.31 -0.38
N THR A 40 17.92 -2.51 -0.40
CA THR A 40 18.87 -1.68 0.35
C THR A 40 19.24 -0.44 -0.46
N LEU A 41 19.90 0.55 0.16
CA LEU A 41 20.39 1.73 -0.54
C LEU A 41 21.32 1.37 -1.71
N GLU A 42 22.22 0.41 -1.49
CA GLU A 42 23.18 -0.06 -2.50
C GLU A 42 22.48 -0.76 -3.69
N GLY A 43 21.42 -1.52 -3.41
CA GLY A 43 20.64 -2.21 -4.44
C GLY A 43 19.60 -1.35 -5.14
N LEU A 44 19.43 -0.08 -4.73
CA LEU A 44 18.35 0.79 -5.21
C LEU A 44 18.46 1.09 -6.70
N GLU A 45 19.61 1.60 -7.17
CA GLU A 45 19.84 1.93 -8.57
C GLU A 45 19.66 0.71 -9.48
N SER A 46 20.27 -0.43 -9.10
CA SER A 46 20.11 -1.69 -9.86
C SER A 46 18.65 -2.16 -9.91
N LEU A 47 17.88 -2.01 -8.82
CA LEU A 47 16.46 -2.34 -8.82
C LEU A 47 15.69 -1.41 -9.76
N LEU A 48 15.98 -0.12 -9.75
CA LEU A 48 15.32 0.86 -10.62
C LEU A 48 15.59 0.56 -12.08
N ASP A 49 16.84 0.30 -12.47
CA ASP A 49 17.20 -0.11 -13.83
C ASP A 49 16.47 -1.38 -14.27
N ARG A 50 16.33 -2.35 -13.36
CA ARG A 50 15.57 -3.57 -13.66
C ARG A 50 14.09 -3.28 -13.83
N ILE A 51 13.51 -2.38 -13.04
CA ILE A 51 12.09 -2.03 -13.14
C ILE A 51 11.83 -1.31 -14.46
N THR A 52 12.67 -0.33 -14.82
CA THR A 52 12.48 0.52 -16.01
C THR A 52 12.76 -0.22 -17.31
N ASN A 53 13.73 -1.15 -17.32
CA ASN A 53 14.07 -1.91 -18.54
C ASN A 53 13.14 -3.10 -18.80
N ASN A 54 12.56 -3.70 -17.77
CA ASN A 54 11.74 -4.92 -17.92
C ASN A 54 10.23 -4.65 -17.97
N TYR A 55 9.75 -3.50 -17.47
CA TYR A 55 8.31 -3.22 -17.40
C TYR A 55 7.95 -1.86 -17.99
N SER A 56 6.78 -1.81 -18.64
CA SER A 56 6.15 -0.55 -19.03
C SER A 56 5.49 0.06 -17.80
N ILE A 57 6.08 1.13 -17.27
CA ILE A 57 5.63 1.79 -16.04
C ILE A 57 4.49 2.74 -16.35
N LEU A 58 3.31 2.41 -15.85
CA LEU A 58 2.13 3.29 -15.90
C LEU A 58 2.44 4.61 -15.19
N TYR A 59 1.94 5.70 -15.76
CA TYR A 59 2.14 7.07 -15.28
C TYR A 59 3.58 7.57 -15.29
N LYS A 60 4.54 6.78 -15.81
CA LYS A 60 5.97 7.12 -15.89
C LYS A 60 6.55 7.57 -14.55
N LYS A 61 6.06 6.99 -13.45
CA LYS A 61 6.45 7.37 -12.09
C LYS A 61 6.77 6.17 -11.22
N VAL A 62 7.91 6.24 -10.55
CA VAL A 62 8.30 5.31 -9.49
C VAL A 62 8.48 6.10 -8.20
N PHE A 63 7.80 5.69 -7.13
CA PHE A 63 7.98 6.29 -5.81
C PHE A 63 8.96 5.43 -5.01
N VAL A 64 9.99 6.07 -4.47
CA VAL A 64 10.93 5.45 -3.54
C VAL A 64 10.62 5.94 -2.14
N LEU A 65 10.28 5.01 -1.27
CA LEU A 65 9.97 5.24 0.14
C LEU A 65 11.12 4.72 1.00
N HIS A 66 11.53 5.46 2.01
CA HIS A 66 12.47 5.01 3.04
C HIS A 66 11.71 4.47 4.24
N ILE A 67 12.11 3.30 4.72
CA ILE A 67 11.59 2.65 5.93
C ILE A 67 12.39 3.11 7.13
N LYS A 68 11.72 3.77 8.09
CA LYS A 68 12.40 4.38 9.24
C LYS A 68 12.99 3.38 10.24
N SER A 69 12.50 2.14 10.25
CA SER A 69 12.86 1.15 11.27
C SER A 69 14.12 0.35 10.96
N ASN A 70 14.49 0.20 9.70
CA ASN A 70 15.57 -0.70 9.26
C ASN A 70 16.40 -0.14 8.10
N ASP A 71 16.24 1.15 7.79
CA ASP A 71 16.94 1.85 6.71
C ASP A 71 16.86 1.19 5.33
N GLU A 72 15.81 0.40 5.10
CA GLU A 72 15.48 -0.15 3.80
C GLU A 72 14.70 0.85 2.94
N TYR A 73 14.66 0.57 1.64
CA TYR A 73 13.96 1.35 0.65
C TYR A 73 12.91 0.50 -0.04
N VAL A 74 11.79 1.12 -0.39
CA VAL A 74 10.68 0.48 -1.09
C VAL A 74 10.41 1.25 -2.36
N CYS A 75 10.54 0.57 -3.49
CA CYS A 75 10.10 1.09 -4.78
C CYS A 75 8.66 0.66 -5.02
N THR A 76 7.79 1.63 -5.32
CA THR A 76 6.41 1.38 -5.72
C THR A 76 6.11 1.93 -7.10
N TYR A 77 5.49 1.12 -7.95
CA TYR A 77 5.26 1.43 -9.35
C TYR A 77 4.03 0.68 -9.88
N ASN A 78 3.37 1.27 -10.87
CA ASN A 78 2.25 0.66 -11.59
C ASN A 78 2.76 0.11 -12.93
N ILE A 79 2.25 -1.03 -13.39
CA ILE A 79 2.64 -1.63 -14.68
C ILE A 79 1.42 -1.86 -15.58
N GLU A 80 1.62 -1.79 -16.89
CA GLU A 80 0.60 -2.13 -17.88
C GLU A 80 0.29 -3.64 -17.86
N GLN A 81 -1.00 -3.98 -17.99
CA GLN A 81 -1.47 -5.36 -17.99
C GLN A 81 -0.94 -6.12 -19.22
N GLY A 82 -0.36 -7.30 -19.00
CA GLY A 82 0.24 -8.14 -20.04
C GLY A 82 1.76 -8.34 -19.91
N ASN A 83 2.42 -7.56 -19.04
CA ASN A 83 3.87 -7.64 -18.83
C ASN A 83 4.24 -8.19 -17.44
N THR A 84 3.50 -9.19 -16.95
CA THR A 84 3.75 -9.82 -15.64
C THR A 84 4.78 -10.95 -15.69
N GLU A 85 5.19 -11.38 -16.89
CA GLU A 85 6.26 -12.35 -17.02
C GLU A 85 7.59 -11.73 -16.55
N GLY A 86 8.32 -12.46 -15.71
CA GLY A 86 9.62 -12.03 -15.23
C GLY A 86 9.62 -10.99 -14.12
N LEU A 87 8.50 -10.74 -13.41
CA LEU A 87 8.47 -9.87 -12.21
C LEU A 87 9.66 -10.16 -11.28
N PRO A 88 10.32 -9.14 -10.69
CA PRO A 88 11.47 -9.41 -9.86
C PRO A 88 11.05 -10.29 -8.69
N PRO A 89 11.86 -11.26 -8.25
CA PRO A 89 11.50 -12.11 -7.12
C PRO A 89 11.20 -11.23 -5.89
N ASN A 90 10.25 -11.68 -5.08
CA ASN A 90 9.77 -10.99 -3.87
C ASN A 90 9.11 -9.62 -4.14
N THR A 91 8.49 -9.44 -5.31
CA THR A 91 7.62 -8.28 -5.57
C THR A 91 6.23 -8.54 -5.02
N ILE A 92 5.69 -7.58 -4.28
CA ILE A 92 4.40 -7.70 -3.59
C ILE A 92 3.41 -6.75 -4.27
N MET A 93 2.21 -7.25 -4.56
CA MET A 93 1.09 -6.41 -4.99
C MET A 93 0.45 -5.78 -3.74
N VAL A 94 0.28 -4.46 -3.77
CA VAL A 94 -0.27 -3.69 -2.65
C VAL A 94 -1.43 -2.82 -3.11
N HIS A 95 -2.31 -2.51 -2.18
CA HIS A 95 -3.34 -1.49 -2.33
C HIS A 95 -2.87 -0.20 -1.66
N ARG A 96 -3.52 0.92 -2.02
CA ARG A 96 -3.16 2.24 -1.50
C ARG A 96 -4.38 3.02 -1.07
N LYS A 97 -4.31 3.58 0.14
CA LYS A 97 -5.09 4.78 0.48
C LYS A 97 -4.30 6.04 0.22
N LYS A 98 -4.80 6.81 -0.73
CA LYS A 98 -4.15 8.02 -1.24
C LYS A 98 -4.07 9.10 -0.18
N ASP A 99 -5.16 9.34 0.56
CA ASP A 99 -5.27 10.45 1.53
C ASP A 99 -4.28 10.36 2.71
N THR A 100 -3.92 9.13 3.09
CA THR A 100 -3.01 8.86 4.21
C THR A 100 -1.65 8.34 3.76
N ASN A 101 -1.44 8.15 2.45
CA ASN A 101 -0.26 7.45 1.90
C ASN A 101 0.00 6.12 2.63
N THR A 102 -1.07 5.36 2.85
CA THR A 102 -0.99 4.03 3.46
C THR A 102 -1.00 2.98 2.36
N LEU A 103 -0.01 2.09 2.38
CA LEU A 103 0.05 0.93 1.52
C LEU A 103 -0.29 -0.31 2.34
N TYR A 104 -1.00 -1.26 1.77
CA TYR A 104 -1.39 -2.48 2.49
C TYR A 104 -1.60 -3.65 1.55
N THR A 105 -1.36 -4.87 2.05
CA THR A 105 -1.85 -6.09 1.39
C THR A 105 -3.23 -6.45 1.94
N ILE A 106 -4.01 -7.25 1.18
CA ILE A 106 -5.31 -7.74 1.63
C ILE A 106 -5.18 -8.53 2.96
N ASN A 107 -4.13 -9.33 3.10
CA ASN A 107 -3.88 -10.08 4.34
C ASN A 107 -3.62 -9.15 5.53
N ALA A 108 -2.86 -8.07 5.33
CA ALA A 108 -2.61 -7.08 6.36
C ALA A 108 -3.87 -6.30 6.74
N LEU A 109 -4.74 -6.00 5.77
CA LEU A 109 -6.03 -5.39 6.04
C LEU A 109 -6.92 -6.32 6.88
N ASN A 110 -7.03 -7.59 6.51
CA ASN A 110 -7.84 -8.56 7.25
C ASN A 110 -7.34 -8.73 8.69
N GLU A 111 -6.02 -8.81 8.88
CA GLU A 111 -5.42 -8.92 10.21
C GLU A 111 -5.63 -7.63 11.03
N LEU A 112 -5.54 -6.47 10.40
CA LEU A 112 -5.86 -5.20 11.03
C LEU A 112 -7.34 -5.15 11.47
N ILE A 113 -8.26 -5.56 10.60
CA ILE A 113 -9.70 -5.62 10.92
C ILE A 113 -9.92 -6.55 12.11
N LYS A 114 -9.36 -7.77 12.12
CA LYS A 114 -9.49 -8.70 13.24
C LYS A 114 -9.02 -8.05 14.55
N ARG A 115 -7.87 -7.39 14.54
CA ARG A 115 -7.32 -6.74 15.75
C ARG A 115 -8.23 -5.64 16.30
N LEU A 116 -8.85 -4.87 15.41
CA LEU A 116 -9.75 -3.78 15.80
C LEU A 116 -11.17 -4.25 16.13
N ASN A 117 -11.60 -5.39 15.57
CA ASN A 117 -12.95 -5.93 15.66
C ASN A 117 -13.03 -7.20 16.52
N GLY A 118 -12.23 -7.29 17.60
CA GLY A 118 -12.32 -8.37 18.57
C GLY A 118 -12.08 -9.79 18.02
N GLY A 119 -11.28 -9.92 16.96
CA GLY A 119 -10.93 -11.18 16.32
C GLY A 119 -11.79 -11.56 15.11
N VAL A 120 -12.83 -10.78 14.79
CA VAL A 120 -13.75 -11.06 13.68
C VAL A 120 -13.33 -10.32 12.42
N VAL A 121 -13.19 -11.05 11.31
CA VAL A 121 -13.03 -10.42 9.98
C VAL A 121 -14.39 -9.91 9.52
N ASP A 122 -14.57 -8.60 9.54
CA ASP A 122 -15.72 -7.93 8.93
C ASP A 122 -15.22 -6.95 7.86
N THR A 123 -15.51 -7.24 6.60
CA THR A 123 -15.13 -6.40 5.46
C THR A 123 -15.84 -5.04 5.47
N LYS A 124 -16.86 -4.83 6.30
CA LYS A 124 -17.52 -3.53 6.46
C LYS A 124 -16.98 -2.73 7.64
N PHE A 125 -15.99 -3.28 8.36
CA PHE A 125 -15.46 -2.64 9.54
C PHE A 125 -14.76 -1.32 9.19
N PRO A 126 -15.18 -0.18 9.79
CA PRO A 126 -14.55 1.10 9.51
C PRO A 126 -13.20 1.19 10.21
N ILE A 127 -12.14 1.47 9.46
CA ILE A 127 -10.81 1.74 10.03
C ILE A 127 -10.50 3.23 9.94
N ASP A 128 -10.01 3.83 11.02
CA ASP A 128 -9.43 5.17 10.97
C ASP A 128 -8.01 5.11 10.38
N TRP A 129 -7.91 5.42 9.09
CA TRP A 129 -6.63 5.43 8.37
C TRP A 129 -5.63 6.48 8.87
N GLN A 130 -6.05 7.51 9.60
CA GLN A 130 -5.13 8.54 10.08
C GLN A 130 -4.06 7.95 11.02
N HIS A 131 -4.40 6.89 11.77
CA HIS A 131 -3.44 6.17 12.61
C HIS A 131 -2.33 5.48 11.80
N TYR A 132 -2.61 5.16 10.54
CA TYR A 132 -1.72 4.44 9.62
C TYR A 132 -1.12 5.35 8.55
N ARG A 133 -1.16 6.67 8.74
CA ARG A 133 -0.56 7.63 7.81
C ARG A 133 0.93 7.36 7.60
N ASN A 134 1.35 7.40 6.34
CA ASN A 134 2.71 7.12 5.86
C ASN A 134 3.23 5.78 6.41
N THR A 135 2.47 4.70 6.16
CA THR A 135 2.89 3.35 6.56
C THR A 135 2.66 2.33 5.45
N ILE A 136 3.41 1.25 5.53
CA ILE A 136 3.14 0.01 4.79
C ILE A 136 2.69 -1.03 5.82
N LEU A 137 1.50 -1.59 5.60
CA LEU A 137 0.93 -2.66 6.40
C LEU A 137 1.14 -3.99 5.69
N LEU A 138 1.87 -4.88 6.33
CA LEU A 138 2.19 -6.23 5.84
C LEU A 138 1.84 -7.26 6.90
N THR A 139 1.77 -8.53 6.50
CA THR A 139 1.72 -9.66 7.42
C THR A 139 2.97 -10.49 7.29
N GLN A 140 3.57 -10.87 8.42
CA GLN A 140 4.69 -11.80 8.47
C GLN A 140 4.44 -12.80 9.60
N HIS A 141 4.40 -14.09 9.29
CA HIS A 141 4.07 -15.15 10.26
C HIS A 141 2.76 -14.85 11.04
N ASP A 142 1.70 -14.48 10.31
CA ASP A 142 0.40 -14.08 10.87
C ASP A 142 0.41 -12.86 11.80
N GLU A 143 1.53 -12.15 11.92
CA GLU A 143 1.62 -10.88 12.62
C GLU A 143 1.50 -9.70 11.67
N LEU A 144 0.66 -8.72 12.03
CA LEU A 144 0.64 -7.42 11.37
C LEU A 144 1.95 -6.68 11.65
N LYS A 145 2.68 -6.35 10.59
CA LYS A 145 3.84 -5.45 10.61
C LYS A 145 3.42 -4.10 10.06
N GLN A 146 3.71 -3.04 10.83
CA GLN A 146 3.48 -1.66 10.44
C GLN A 146 4.83 -0.98 10.24
N LEU A 147 5.20 -0.71 8.99
CA LEU A 147 6.44 -0.05 8.64
C LEU A 147 6.18 1.43 8.39
N LYS A 148 6.81 2.31 9.16
CA LYS A 148 6.70 3.76 8.97
C LYS A 148 7.56 4.20 7.80
N THR A 149 6.98 4.95 6.88
CA THR A 149 7.64 5.39 5.66
C THR A 149 7.83 6.90 5.59
N LYS A 150 8.78 7.30 4.75
CA LYS A 150 8.96 8.68 4.29
C LYS A 150 9.26 8.64 2.80
N ILE A 151 8.72 9.57 2.02
CA ILE A 151 9.13 9.71 0.62
C ILE A 151 10.62 10.07 0.58
N PHE A 152 11.41 9.25 -0.09
CA PHE A 152 12.83 9.46 -0.30
C PHE A 152 13.07 10.15 -1.65
N LYS A 153 12.51 9.59 -2.73
CA LYS A 153 12.64 10.11 -4.09
C LYS A 153 11.40 9.77 -4.90
N ILE A 154 11.07 10.63 -5.86
CA ILE A 154 10.11 10.34 -6.92
C ILE A 154 10.91 10.37 -8.22
N ILE A 155 10.80 9.30 -8.99
CA ILE A 155 11.51 9.15 -10.27
C ILE A 155 10.48 9.30 -11.38
N GLU A 156 10.77 10.20 -12.31
CA GLU A 156 9.98 10.42 -13.52
C GLU A 156 10.75 9.83 -14.71
N LEU A 157 10.06 9.04 -15.54
CA LEU A 157 10.63 8.25 -16.64
C LEU A 157 10.35 8.86 -18.02
#